data_AF-A0A938MLG7-F1
#
_entry.id   AF-A0A938MLG7-F1
#
_cell.length_a   1.000
_cell.length_b   1.000
_cell.length_c   1.000
_cell.angle_alpha   90.00
_cell.angle_beta   90.00
_cell.angle_gamma   90.00
#
_symmetry.space_group_name_H-M   'P 1'
#
loop_
_entity.id
_entity.type
_entity.pdbx_description
1 polymer ?
#
loop_
_entity_poly.entity_id
_entity_poly.type
_entity_poly.pdbx_seq_one_letter_code
_entity_poly.pdbx_strand_id
1 'polypeptide(L)'
;MQGYTADFARRELTAQGEDIAVKQHRYRAEIGQGWVLERGPDGERKHDIRQVMGGKNVYYFLTPMERGRLQVLPVAYDVRTKSWFNTTASHVRQNLERPNEPFDWRERPLTFNTTCYNCHVSRLSSHYDPKTDAYQTIWAEPGINCETCHGPGEAHVQACRSAKAGPPPDLKILRWRDLTIEQRNESCAPCHAKIVPLSATFKPGDRYFDHFDLATLEDSDFYPDGRDLGENFTFTTWRLSPCAKSGKLDCVHCHTASGRYRFTGDQANQSCLPCHEKNVKDAASHSRHKADGDGSKCVACHMPMTEFARMRRSDHSMRPPAPAATLAFKSPNACNL
;
A
#
# COMPACT_ATOMS: atom_id res chain seq x y z
N MET A 1 -7.28 9.56 -1.47
CA MET A 1 -8.34 9.73 -2.47
C MET A 1 -8.86 11.15 -2.36
N GLN A 2 -9.13 11.85 -3.45
CA GLN A 2 -9.77 13.17 -3.41
C GLN A 2 -10.35 13.50 -4.79
N GLY A 3 -11.33 14.40 -4.84
CA GLY A 3 -11.80 14.94 -6.11
C GLY A 3 -10.67 15.67 -6.84
N TYR A 4 -10.59 15.49 -8.16
CA TYR A 4 -9.68 16.30 -8.96
C TYR A 4 -10.18 17.75 -9.03
N THR A 5 -9.28 18.70 -8.78
CA THR A 5 -9.58 20.14 -8.86
C THR A 5 -8.45 20.87 -9.56
N ALA A 6 -8.75 22.04 -10.14
CA ALA A 6 -7.73 22.90 -10.72
C ALA A 6 -6.69 23.34 -9.67
N ASP A 7 -7.09 23.53 -8.42
CA ASP A 7 -6.21 23.90 -7.32
C ASP A 7 -5.22 22.78 -6.98
N PHE A 8 -5.71 21.54 -6.92
CA PHE A 8 -4.87 20.35 -6.79
C PHE A 8 -3.86 20.30 -7.94
N ALA A 9 -4.33 20.41 -9.18
CA ALA A 9 -3.48 20.32 -10.36
C ALA A 9 -2.35 21.36 -10.34
N ARG A 10 -2.67 22.63 -10.04
CA ARG A 10 -1.67 23.72 -9.98
C ARG A 10 -0.62 23.53 -8.89
N ARG A 11 -0.99 22.92 -7.76
CA ARG A 11 -0.08 22.73 -6.63
C ARG A 11 0.79 21.49 -6.76
N GLU A 12 0.21 20.40 -7.22
CA GLU A 12 0.78 19.06 -7.06
C GLU A 12 1.38 18.51 -8.36
N LEU A 13 0.97 19.03 -9.53
CA LEU A 13 1.33 18.47 -10.84
C LEU A 13 2.12 19.46 -11.70
N THR A 14 3.04 18.93 -12.49
CA THR A 14 3.64 19.62 -13.64
C THR A 14 2.93 19.19 -14.93
N ALA A 15 2.95 20.04 -15.96
CA ALA A 15 2.37 19.68 -17.25
C ALA A 15 3.07 18.44 -17.84
N GLN A 16 2.29 17.54 -18.45
CA GLN A 16 2.85 16.42 -19.17
C GLN A 16 3.59 16.95 -20.41
N GLY A 17 4.87 16.65 -20.58
CA GLY A 17 5.67 17.15 -21.70
C GLY A 17 5.43 16.40 -23.01
N GLU A 18 5.37 15.08 -22.94
CA GLU A 18 5.22 14.17 -24.08
C GLU A 18 4.06 13.21 -23.87
N ASP A 19 3.44 12.76 -24.96
CA ASP A 19 2.39 11.75 -24.90
C ASP A 19 2.94 10.40 -24.40
N ILE A 20 2.21 9.75 -23.50
CA ILE A 20 2.55 8.43 -23.00
C ILE A 20 1.95 7.38 -23.93
N ALA A 21 2.80 6.54 -24.53
CA ALA A 21 2.35 5.43 -25.36
C ALA A 21 1.94 4.23 -24.51
N VAL A 22 0.75 3.68 -24.79
CA VAL A 22 0.29 2.39 -24.28
C VAL A 22 -0.25 1.59 -25.46
N LYS A 23 0.48 0.53 -25.84
CA LYS A 23 0.20 -0.26 -27.07
C LYS A 23 0.10 0.69 -28.28
N GLN A 24 -1.02 0.67 -29.00
CA GLN A 24 -1.26 1.50 -30.20
C GLN A 24 -1.85 2.89 -29.87
N HIS A 25 -2.05 3.21 -28.59
CA HIS A 25 -2.67 4.45 -28.15
C HIS A 25 -1.66 5.39 -27.50
N ARG A 26 -1.94 6.69 -27.55
CA ARG A 26 -1.17 7.76 -26.91
C ARG A 26 -2.07 8.54 -25.97
N TYR A 27 -1.55 8.87 -24.79
CA TYR A 27 -2.30 9.53 -23.73
C TYR A 27 -1.63 10.80 -23.25
N ARG A 28 -2.41 11.87 -23.15
CA ARG A 28 -1.98 13.21 -22.72
C ARG A 28 -2.91 13.75 -21.64
N ALA A 29 -2.38 13.97 -20.43
CA ALA A 29 -3.08 14.65 -19.36
C ALA A 29 -3.10 16.16 -19.60
N GLU A 30 -4.30 16.70 -19.84
CA GLU A 30 -4.54 18.14 -19.92
C GLU A 30 -5.02 18.64 -18.56
N ILE A 31 -4.04 18.84 -17.67
CA ILE A 31 -4.27 19.05 -16.24
C ILE A 31 -5.06 20.33 -15.91
N GLY A 32 -4.96 21.36 -16.76
CA GLY A 32 -5.72 22.60 -16.57
C GLY A 32 -7.22 22.42 -16.82
N GLN A 33 -7.56 21.47 -17.69
CA GLN A 33 -8.93 21.17 -18.11
C GLN A 33 -9.51 19.95 -17.39
N GLY A 34 -8.66 19.14 -16.75
CA GLY A 34 -9.07 18.02 -15.90
C GLY A 34 -9.49 16.78 -16.65
N TRP A 35 -8.86 16.49 -17.80
CA TRP A 35 -9.10 15.27 -18.57
C TRP A 35 -7.80 14.71 -19.16
N VAL A 36 -7.86 13.45 -19.59
CA VAL A 36 -6.82 12.78 -20.38
C VAL A 36 -7.34 12.55 -21.78
N LEU A 37 -6.60 13.01 -22.79
CA LEU A 37 -6.87 12.73 -24.19
C LEU A 37 -6.17 11.44 -24.60
N GLU A 38 -6.96 10.54 -25.14
CA GLU A 38 -6.53 9.33 -25.82
C GLU A 38 -6.54 9.57 -27.33
N ARG A 39 -5.46 9.20 -28.01
CA ARG A 39 -5.36 9.16 -29.46
C ARG A 39 -5.01 7.75 -29.90
N GLY A 40 -5.77 7.20 -30.84
CA GLY A 40 -5.51 5.87 -31.38
C GLY A 40 -6.05 5.68 -32.79
N PRO A 41 -6.02 4.45 -33.33
CA PRO A 41 -6.50 4.13 -34.67
C PRO A 41 -7.96 4.52 -34.91
N ASP A 42 -8.79 4.45 -33.86
CA ASP A 42 -10.22 4.78 -33.92
C ASP A 42 -10.52 6.28 -33.72
N GLY A 43 -9.48 7.12 -33.67
CA GLY A 43 -9.59 8.56 -33.44
C GLY A 43 -9.27 9.00 -32.02
N GLU A 44 -9.83 10.14 -31.62
CA GLU A 44 -9.56 10.79 -30.33
C GLU A 44 -10.72 10.62 -29.34
N ARG A 45 -10.41 10.39 -28.07
CA ARG A 45 -11.40 10.33 -26.97
C ARG A 45 -10.88 11.07 -25.75
N LYS A 46 -11.78 11.76 -25.04
CA LYS A 46 -11.47 12.46 -23.79
C LYS A 46 -12.02 11.67 -22.61
N HIS A 47 -11.21 11.53 -21.57
CA HIS A 47 -11.57 10.88 -20.32
C HIS A 47 -11.44 11.88 -19.18
N ASP A 48 -12.56 12.26 -18.57
CA ASP A 48 -12.54 13.19 -17.45
C ASP A 48 -11.85 12.58 -16.24
N ILE A 49 -10.99 13.36 -15.57
CA ILE A 49 -10.38 12.97 -14.32
C ILE A 49 -11.33 13.34 -13.20
N ARG A 50 -12.00 12.35 -12.62
CA ARG A 50 -12.98 12.58 -11.54
C ARG A 50 -12.35 12.56 -10.16
N GLN A 51 -11.38 11.67 -9.95
CA GLN A 51 -10.74 11.44 -8.67
C GLN A 51 -9.24 11.24 -8.82
N VAL A 52 -8.51 11.49 -7.74
CA VAL A 52 -7.08 11.26 -7.60
C VAL A 52 -6.80 10.38 -6.39
N MET A 53 -6.01 9.35 -6.60
CA MET A 53 -5.57 8.39 -5.59
C MET A 53 -4.05 8.48 -5.42
N GLY A 54 -3.54 8.23 -4.21
CA GLY A 54 -2.12 8.32 -3.91
C GLY A 54 -1.73 9.60 -3.15
N GLY A 55 -0.47 10.03 -3.29
CA GLY A 55 0.11 11.09 -2.48
C GLY A 55 1.63 11.02 -2.45
N LYS A 56 2.21 10.46 -1.39
CA LYS A 56 3.65 10.51 -1.08
C LYS A 56 4.59 10.18 -2.24
N ASN A 57 4.28 9.15 -3.03
CA ASN A 57 5.16 8.66 -4.11
C ASN A 57 4.55 8.91 -5.49
N VAL A 58 3.26 8.59 -5.65
CA VAL A 58 2.58 8.56 -6.94
C VAL A 58 1.18 9.12 -6.79
N TYR A 59 0.69 9.82 -7.82
CA TYR A 59 -0.73 10.07 -8.05
C TYR A 59 -1.24 9.22 -9.22
N TYR A 60 -2.31 8.48 -8.97
CA TYR A 60 -3.11 7.79 -9.97
C TYR A 60 -4.41 8.55 -10.19
N PHE A 61 -4.86 8.61 -11.45
CA PHE A 61 -6.02 9.38 -11.87
C PHE A 61 -7.15 8.45 -12.27
N LEU A 62 -8.38 8.79 -11.93
CA LEU A 62 -9.51 7.89 -12.15
C LEU A 62 -10.63 8.56 -12.93
N THR A 63 -11.16 7.83 -13.90
CA THR A 63 -12.26 8.25 -14.77
C THR A 63 -13.48 7.35 -14.58
N PRO A 64 -14.71 7.91 -14.58
CA PRO A 64 -15.91 7.09 -14.54
C PRO A 64 -16.07 6.33 -15.86
N MET A 65 -16.49 5.07 -15.78
CA MET A 65 -16.90 4.27 -16.91
C MET A 65 -18.30 3.72 -16.68
N GLU A 66 -18.83 3.03 -17.69
CA GLU A 66 -20.14 2.39 -17.61
C GLU A 66 -20.26 1.45 -16.39
N ARG A 67 -21.51 1.19 -15.98
CA ARG A 67 -21.84 0.30 -14.86
C ARG A 67 -21.21 0.73 -13.52
N GLY A 68 -20.96 2.04 -13.35
CA GLY A 68 -20.46 2.62 -12.10
C GLY A 68 -19.00 2.30 -11.77
N ARG A 69 -18.23 1.83 -12.76
CA ARG A 69 -16.80 1.57 -12.59
C ARG A 69 -16.03 2.87 -12.52
N LEU A 70 -15.02 2.92 -11.66
CA LEU A 70 -14.07 4.00 -11.57
C LEU A 70 -12.71 3.43 -12.01
N GLN A 71 -12.30 3.74 -13.23
CA GLN A 71 -11.14 3.13 -13.89
C GLN A 71 -9.88 3.96 -13.67
N VAL A 72 -8.77 3.32 -13.34
CA VAL A 72 -7.46 3.98 -13.27
C VAL A 72 -6.98 4.28 -14.69
N LEU A 73 -6.71 5.56 -14.96
CA LEU A 73 -6.22 6.03 -16.25
C LEU A 73 -4.81 5.52 -16.54
N PRO A 74 -4.44 5.36 -17.83
CA PRO A 74 -3.16 4.80 -18.25
C PRO A 74 -1.95 5.73 -18.02
N VAL A 75 -2.17 6.87 -17.36
CA VAL A 75 -1.15 7.82 -16.96
C VAL A 75 -1.16 7.99 -15.44
N ALA A 76 0.02 8.07 -14.85
CA ALA A 76 0.25 8.35 -13.44
C ALA A 76 1.37 9.38 -13.30
N TYR A 77 1.47 9.99 -12.13
CA TYR A 77 2.44 11.05 -11.85
C TYR A 77 3.34 10.66 -10.69
N ASP A 78 4.65 10.61 -10.95
CA ASP A 78 5.68 10.41 -9.92
C ASP A 78 5.96 11.75 -9.23
N VAL A 79 5.67 11.80 -7.93
CA VAL A 79 5.79 13.03 -7.12
C VAL A 79 7.25 13.38 -6.86
N ARG A 80 8.15 12.39 -6.80
CA ARG A 80 9.56 12.60 -6.49
C ARG A 80 10.29 13.17 -7.69
N THR A 81 10.07 12.61 -8.88
CA THR A 81 10.73 13.06 -10.12
C THR A 81 9.92 14.12 -10.86
N LYS A 82 8.70 14.41 -10.42
CA LYS A 82 7.76 15.36 -11.06
C LYS A 82 7.51 15.02 -12.53
N SER A 83 7.30 13.74 -12.81
CA SER A 83 7.18 13.23 -14.17
C SER A 83 6.00 12.29 -14.33
N TRP A 84 5.38 12.34 -15.51
CA TRP A 84 4.31 11.44 -15.89
C TRP A 84 4.86 10.11 -16.40
N PHE A 85 4.14 9.01 -16.14
CA PHE A 85 4.53 7.68 -16.59
C PHE A 85 3.33 6.78 -16.90
N ASN A 86 3.58 5.70 -17.63
CA ASN A 86 2.59 4.70 -18.00
C ASN A 86 2.18 3.84 -16.79
N THR A 87 0.92 3.98 -16.37
CA THR A 87 0.34 3.20 -15.26
C THR A 87 0.36 1.69 -15.54
N THR A 88 0.00 1.26 -16.74
CA THR A 88 -0.10 -0.18 -17.06
C THR A 88 1.25 -0.87 -16.99
N ALA A 89 2.31 -0.20 -17.46
CA ALA A 89 3.66 -0.72 -17.41
C ALA A 89 4.18 -0.87 -15.97
N SER A 90 3.69 -0.07 -15.01
CA SER A 90 4.08 -0.21 -13.60
C SER A 90 3.42 -1.42 -12.93
N HIS A 91 2.37 -2.01 -13.51
CA HIS A 91 1.64 -3.17 -12.98
C HIS A 91 1.97 -4.47 -13.74
N VAL A 92 3.00 -4.46 -14.58
CA VAL A 92 3.34 -5.54 -15.54
C VAL A 92 3.54 -6.92 -14.92
N ARG A 93 3.92 -6.99 -13.64
CA ARG A 93 4.17 -8.26 -12.94
C ARG A 93 2.93 -8.87 -12.28
N GLN A 94 1.82 -8.13 -12.23
CA GLN A 94 0.59 -8.61 -11.62
C GLN A 94 -0.20 -9.56 -12.53
N ASN A 95 0.17 -9.68 -13.81
CA ASN A 95 -0.51 -10.50 -14.79
C ASN A 95 0.03 -11.94 -14.78
N LEU A 96 -0.53 -12.78 -13.90
CA LEU A 96 -0.12 -14.17 -13.74
C LEU A 96 -0.42 -15.03 -14.99
N GLU A 97 -1.47 -14.70 -15.74
CA GLU A 97 -1.84 -15.41 -16.97
C GLU A 97 -0.95 -15.03 -18.16
N ARG A 98 -0.50 -13.77 -18.22
CA ARG A 98 0.43 -13.27 -19.23
C ARG A 98 1.65 -12.62 -18.56
N PRO A 99 2.61 -13.43 -18.08
CA PRO A 99 3.77 -12.91 -17.37
C PRO A 99 4.56 -11.90 -18.20
N ASN A 100 4.89 -10.78 -17.57
CA ASN A 100 5.58 -9.65 -18.20
C ASN A 100 4.78 -8.90 -19.28
N GLU A 101 3.47 -9.14 -19.40
CA GLU A 101 2.57 -8.33 -20.22
C GLU A 101 1.68 -7.45 -19.35
N PRO A 102 1.68 -6.11 -19.55
CA PRO A 102 0.82 -5.23 -18.78
C PRO A 102 -0.64 -5.45 -19.15
N PHE A 103 -1.53 -5.36 -18.16
CA PHE A 103 -2.98 -5.31 -18.39
C PHE A 103 -3.33 -4.13 -19.30
N ASP A 104 -4.35 -4.28 -20.15
CA ASP A 104 -5.02 -3.11 -20.70
C ASP A 104 -5.62 -2.29 -19.55
N TRP A 105 -5.52 -0.96 -19.64
CA TRP A 105 -5.95 -0.09 -18.55
C TRP A 105 -7.44 -0.16 -18.25
N ARG A 106 -8.25 -0.74 -19.14
CA ARG A 106 -9.69 -0.96 -18.96
C ARG A 106 -10.03 -2.32 -18.35
N GLU A 107 -9.03 -3.18 -18.11
CA GLU A 107 -9.25 -4.47 -17.45
C GLU A 107 -9.54 -4.30 -15.95
N ARG A 108 -10.22 -5.31 -15.37
CA ARG A 108 -10.66 -5.30 -13.97
C ARG A 108 -9.53 -5.06 -12.96
N PRO A 109 -8.30 -5.58 -13.10
CA PRO A 109 -7.24 -5.31 -12.14
C PRO A 109 -6.94 -3.82 -11.93
N LEU A 110 -7.21 -2.97 -12.92
CA LEU A 110 -7.05 -1.51 -12.88
C LEU A 110 -8.36 -0.76 -12.60
N THR A 111 -9.42 -1.46 -12.19
CA THR A 111 -10.67 -0.86 -11.72
C THR A 111 -10.59 -0.64 -10.21
N PHE A 112 -10.86 0.60 -9.75
CA PHE A 112 -10.81 0.93 -8.32
C PHE A 112 -11.75 0.07 -7.48
N ASN A 113 -12.96 -0.18 -8.00
CA ASN A 113 -14.03 -0.93 -7.31
C ASN A 113 -13.68 -2.39 -7.03
N THR A 114 -12.65 -2.95 -7.67
CA THR A 114 -12.24 -4.35 -7.49
C THR A 114 -10.93 -4.47 -6.73
N THR A 115 -9.98 -3.54 -6.93
CA THR A 115 -8.60 -3.74 -6.47
C THR A 115 -8.16 -2.69 -5.44
N CYS A 116 -8.62 -1.45 -5.55
CA CYS A 116 -8.04 -0.32 -4.79
C CYS A 116 -8.90 0.12 -3.60
N TYR A 117 -10.19 -0.19 -3.64
CA TYR A 117 -11.19 0.39 -2.74
C TYR A 117 -10.93 0.12 -1.25
N ASN A 118 -10.43 -1.07 -0.89
CA ASN A 118 -10.21 -1.48 0.50
C ASN A 118 -9.12 -0.65 1.20
N CYS A 119 -8.19 -0.07 0.44
CA CYS A 119 -6.97 0.54 0.97
C CYS A 119 -6.94 2.06 0.85
N HIS A 120 -7.88 2.65 0.10
CA HIS A 120 -7.81 4.06 -0.31
C HIS A 120 -8.98 4.92 0.15
N VAL A 121 -10.02 4.33 0.72
CA VAL A 121 -11.19 5.02 1.29
C VAL A 121 -11.69 4.30 2.55
N SER A 122 -12.51 4.99 3.34
CA SER A 122 -13.08 4.45 4.58
C SER A 122 -14.59 4.31 4.50
N ARG A 123 -15.12 3.28 5.16
CA ARG A 123 -16.56 2.95 5.20
C ARG A 123 -17.17 2.80 3.80
N LEU A 124 -16.49 2.02 2.96
CA LEU A 124 -16.97 1.73 1.61
C LEU A 124 -18.11 0.71 1.62
N SER A 125 -19.12 0.96 0.79
CA SER A 125 -20.04 -0.06 0.29
C SER A 125 -19.97 -0.07 -1.23
N SER A 126 -19.64 -1.21 -1.83
CA SER A 126 -19.53 -1.33 -3.30
C SER A 126 -20.90 -1.34 -3.98
N HIS A 127 -21.92 -1.84 -3.28
CA HIS A 127 -23.25 -2.17 -3.80
C HIS A 127 -23.17 -2.87 -5.16
N TYR A 128 -22.26 -3.86 -5.27
CA TYR A 128 -22.09 -4.63 -6.49
C TYR A 128 -23.31 -5.53 -6.74
N ASP A 129 -23.88 -5.43 -7.93
CA ASP A 129 -24.94 -6.31 -8.40
C ASP A 129 -24.38 -7.33 -9.41
N PRO A 130 -24.31 -8.62 -9.05
CA PRO A 130 -23.78 -9.65 -9.94
C PRO A 130 -24.67 -9.91 -11.17
N LYS A 131 -25.96 -9.54 -11.15
CA LYS A 131 -26.85 -9.74 -12.31
C LYS A 131 -26.58 -8.73 -13.42
N THR A 132 -26.28 -7.49 -13.05
CA THR A 132 -26.04 -6.40 -14.00
C THR A 132 -24.55 -6.09 -14.18
N ASP A 133 -23.68 -6.72 -13.39
CA ASP A 133 -22.24 -6.46 -13.33
C ASP A 133 -21.93 -4.97 -13.12
N ALA A 134 -22.67 -4.36 -12.19
CA ALA A 134 -22.64 -2.93 -11.93
C ALA A 134 -22.34 -2.61 -10.46
N TYR A 135 -21.73 -1.45 -10.26
CA TYR A 135 -21.37 -0.92 -8.96
C TYR A 135 -22.16 0.35 -8.67
N GLN A 136 -22.57 0.53 -7.40
CA GLN A 136 -23.04 1.81 -6.87
C GLN A 136 -22.17 2.18 -5.68
N THR A 137 -20.87 2.34 -5.95
CA THR A 137 -19.87 2.46 -4.91
C THR A 137 -19.97 3.79 -4.18
N ILE A 138 -20.15 3.72 -2.87
CA ILE A 138 -20.18 4.85 -1.94
C ILE A 138 -19.16 4.64 -0.84
N TRP A 139 -18.58 5.73 -0.33
CA TRP A 139 -17.72 5.73 0.84
C TRP A 139 -17.97 6.99 1.65
N ALA A 140 -17.76 6.93 2.96
CA ALA A 140 -17.99 8.08 3.83
C ALA A 140 -16.86 9.10 3.71
N GLU A 141 -15.61 8.63 3.69
CA GLU A 141 -14.44 9.51 3.77
C GLU A 141 -13.31 9.06 2.85
N PRO A 142 -12.56 10.01 2.24
CA PRO A 142 -11.33 9.70 1.54
C PRO A 142 -10.24 9.23 2.48
N GLY A 143 -9.41 8.27 2.03
CA GLY A 143 -8.28 7.76 2.80
C GLY A 143 -8.70 6.82 3.92
N ILE A 144 -7.74 6.49 4.79
CA ILE A 144 -7.91 5.57 5.92
C ILE A 144 -8.15 6.38 7.20
N ASN A 145 -9.33 6.23 7.80
CA ASN A 145 -9.77 6.98 8.97
C ASN A 145 -9.72 6.12 10.25
N CYS A 146 -10.18 6.69 11.37
CA CYS A 146 -10.22 6.02 12.66
C CYS A 146 -11.03 4.71 12.61
N GLU A 147 -12.17 4.73 11.94
CA GLU A 147 -13.13 3.63 11.92
C GLU A 147 -12.65 2.44 11.09
N THR A 148 -11.71 2.64 10.16
CA THR A 148 -11.06 1.53 9.46
C THR A 148 -10.31 0.61 10.40
N CYS A 149 -9.72 1.15 11.48
CA CYS A 149 -8.96 0.37 12.48
C CYS A 149 -9.74 0.11 13.77
N HIS A 150 -10.75 0.92 14.08
CA HIS A 150 -11.50 0.87 15.33
C HIS A 150 -12.96 0.42 15.17
N GLY A 151 -13.39 0.16 13.93
CA GLY A 151 -14.77 -0.15 13.60
C GLY A 151 -15.69 1.08 13.73
N PRO A 152 -17.01 0.88 13.61
CA PRO A 152 -17.98 1.96 13.64
C PRO A 152 -17.98 2.76 14.95
N GLY A 153 -17.86 4.08 14.86
CA GLY A 153 -17.76 4.99 16.01
C GLY A 153 -19.09 5.60 16.49
N GLU A 154 -20.22 5.31 15.83
CA GLU A 154 -21.51 5.92 16.18
C GLU A 154 -21.92 5.65 17.63
N ALA A 155 -21.90 4.39 18.05
CA ALA A 155 -22.25 3.99 19.43
C ALA A 155 -21.28 4.60 20.47
N HIS A 156 -20.01 4.76 20.10
CA HIS A 156 -19.01 5.43 20.93
C HIS A 156 -19.32 6.91 21.13
N VAL A 157 -19.63 7.63 20.05
CA VAL A 157 -19.99 9.05 20.12
C VAL A 157 -21.24 9.24 20.97
N GLN A 158 -22.26 8.39 20.79
CA GLN A 158 -23.48 8.42 21.60
C GLN A 158 -23.17 8.18 23.08
N ALA A 159 -22.41 7.13 23.41
CA ALA A 159 -22.04 6.81 24.79
C ALA A 159 -21.26 7.95 25.47
N CYS A 160 -20.30 8.56 24.77
CA CYS A 160 -19.51 9.68 25.28
C CYS A 160 -20.35 10.96 25.48
N ARG A 161 -21.30 11.26 24.58
CA ARG A 161 -22.20 12.41 24.72
C ARG A 161 -23.21 12.25 25.85
N SER A 162 -23.65 11.02 26.11
CA SER A 162 -24.58 10.71 27.22
C SER A 162 -23.89 10.60 28.59
N ALA A 163 -22.56 10.55 28.63
CA ALA A 163 -21.82 10.46 29.88
C ALA A 163 -21.87 11.79 30.64
N LYS A 164 -22.30 11.74 31.92
CA LYS A 164 -22.46 12.92 32.77
C LYS A 164 -21.16 13.36 33.47
N ALA A 165 -20.19 12.46 33.62
CA ALA A 165 -18.90 12.74 34.23
C ALA A 165 -17.84 11.74 33.72
N GLY A 166 -16.82 12.25 33.03
CA GLY A 166 -15.73 11.43 32.49
C GLY A 166 -16.15 10.49 31.34
N PRO A 167 -15.20 9.69 30.81
CA PRO A 167 -15.51 8.72 29.75
C PRO A 167 -16.43 7.61 30.28
N PRO A 168 -17.35 7.08 29.44
CA PRO A 168 -18.23 5.98 29.85
C PRO A 168 -17.40 4.71 30.14
N PRO A 169 -17.84 3.85 31.09
CA PRO A 169 -17.13 2.61 31.41
C PRO A 169 -16.94 1.69 30.20
N ASP A 170 -17.97 1.63 29.34
CA ASP A 170 -17.91 0.99 28.03
C ASP A 170 -17.86 2.06 26.94
N LEU A 171 -16.71 2.14 26.26
CA LEU A 171 -16.48 3.09 25.18
C LEU A 171 -17.22 2.72 23.89
N LYS A 172 -17.82 1.54 23.77
CA LYS A 172 -18.57 1.10 22.57
C LYS A 172 -17.78 1.25 21.25
N ILE A 173 -16.46 1.05 21.32
CA ILE A 173 -15.54 1.07 20.19
C ILE A 173 -14.45 0.04 20.42
N LEU A 174 -13.90 -0.50 19.33
CA LEU A 174 -12.78 -1.43 19.43
C LEU A 174 -11.55 -0.73 20.01
N ARG A 175 -10.99 -1.30 21.08
CA ARG A 175 -9.74 -0.84 21.67
C ARG A 175 -8.63 -1.81 21.30
N TRP A 176 -7.60 -1.33 20.62
CA TRP A 176 -6.47 -2.16 20.18
C TRP A 176 -5.74 -2.86 21.33
N ARG A 177 -5.78 -2.31 22.54
CA ARG A 177 -5.21 -2.95 23.74
C ARG A 177 -5.89 -4.28 24.08
N ASP A 178 -7.15 -4.46 23.68
CA ASP A 178 -7.94 -5.67 23.92
C ASP A 178 -7.69 -6.73 22.82
N LEU A 179 -7.04 -6.35 21.71
CA LEU A 179 -6.64 -7.26 20.65
C LEU A 179 -5.36 -8.01 21.01
N THR A 180 -5.30 -9.27 20.58
CA THR A 180 -4.04 -10.05 20.56
C THR A 180 -3.02 -9.43 19.60
N ILE A 181 -1.75 -9.76 19.77
CA ILE A 181 -0.67 -9.31 18.86
C ILE A 181 -0.94 -9.74 17.41
N GLU A 182 -1.48 -10.94 17.20
CA GLU A 182 -1.86 -11.42 15.87
C GLU A 182 -2.99 -10.57 15.27
N GLN A 183 -4.08 -10.33 16.01
CA GLN A 183 -5.17 -9.47 15.54
C GLN A 183 -4.74 -8.03 15.22
N ARG A 184 -3.78 -7.47 15.98
CA ARG A 184 -3.20 -6.14 15.67
C ARG A 184 -2.46 -6.14 14.34
N ASN A 185 -1.65 -7.16 14.09
CA ASN A 185 -0.95 -7.32 12.80
C ASN A 185 -1.94 -7.54 11.65
N GLU A 186 -2.93 -8.39 11.87
CA GLU A 186 -3.98 -8.71 10.90
C GLU A 186 -4.86 -7.50 10.58
N SER A 187 -5.03 -6.55 11.51
CA SER A 187 -5.75 -5.29 11.25
C SER A 187 -5.03 -4.39 10.24
N CYS A 188 -3.73 -4.58 9.99
CA CYS A 188 -2.97 -3.84 8.96
C CYS A 188 -2.97 -4.55 7.60
N ALA A 189 -3.16 -5.87 7.59
CA ALA A 189 -2.96 -6.74 6.44
C ALA A 189 -3.91 -6.48 5.25
N PRO A 190 -5.20 -6.09 5.42
CA PRO A 190 -6.08 -5.80 4.29
C PRO A 190 -5.54 -4.71 3.35
N CYS A 191 -4.61 -3.87 3.82
CA CYS A 191 -3.96 -2.82 3.04
C CYS A 191 -2.47 -3.09 2.77
N HIS A 192 -1.79 -3.79 3.68
CA HIS A 192 -0.34 -4.00 3.64
C HIS A 192 0.06 -5.42 3.20
N ALA A 193 -0.77 -6.02 2.34
CA ALA A 193 -0.55 -7.35 1.79
C ALA A 193 -1.01 -7.41 0.32
N LYS A 194 -0.43 -8.34 -0.44
CA LYS A 194 -1.00 -8.77 -1.72
C LYS A 194 -2.10 -9.79 -1.42
N ILE A 195 -3.34 -9.30 -1.34
CA ILE A 195 -4.51 -10.04 -0.84
C ILE A 195 -5.32 -10.70 -1.96
N VAL A 196 -6.04 -11.75 -1.62
CA VAL A 196 -7.17 -12.26 -2.40
C VAL A 196 -8.44 -12.17 -1.55
N PRO A 197 -9.38 -11.25 -1.83
CA PRO A 197 -10.60 -11.11 -1.04
C PRO A 197 -11.50 -12.36 -1.15
N LEU A 198 -11.86 -12.95 -0.01
CA LEU A 198 -12.83 -14.03 0.10
C LEU A 198 -14.20 -13.50 0.59
N SER A 199 -14.18 -12.40 1.34
CA SER A 199 -15.35 -11.73 1.91
C SER A 199 -15.20 -10.21 1.87
N ALA A 200 -16.34 -9.51 1.80
CA ALA A 200 -16.41 -8.05 1.85
C ALA A 200 -16.72 -7.49 3.26
N THR A 201 -16.75 -8.34 4.30
CA THR A 201 -17.28 -7.98 5.63
C THR A 201 -16.26 -7.96 6.75
N PHE A 202 -14.95 -7.94 6.42
CA PHE A 202 -13.90 -7.90 7.43
C PHE A 202 -14.08 -6.71 8.39
N LYS A 203 -13.99 -6.97 9.69
CA LYS A 203 -13.94 -5.95 10.73
C LYS A 203 -12.63 -6.08 11.51
N PRO A 204 -12.04 -4.97 11.96
CA PRO A 204 -10.87 -5.03 12.83
C PRO A 204 -11.15 -5.91 14.07
N GLY A 205 -10.24 -6.84 14.34
CA GLY A 205 -10.41 -7.87 15.37
C GLY A 205 -10.90 -9.23 14.86
N ASP A 206 -11.47 -9.29 13.65
CA ASP A 206 -11.74 -10.57 12.97
C ASP A 206 -10.42 -11.26 12.58
N ARG A 207 -10.49 -12.57 12.33
CA ARG A 207 -9.34 -13.34 11.84
C ARG A 207 -9.13 -13.04 10.36
N TYR A 208 -7.93 -12.60 9.99
CA TYR A 208 -7.63 -12.20 8.61
C TYR A 208 -7.99 -13.28 7.57
N PHE A 209 -7.61 -14.54 7.83
CA PHE A 209 -7.80 -15.65 6.90
C PHE A 209 -9.25 -16.15 6.77
N ASP A 210 -10.18 -15.63 7.57
CA ASP A 210 -11.61 -15.87 7.37
C ASP A 210 -12.16 -14.94 6.26
N HIS A 211 -11.40 -13.92 5.85
CA HIS A 211 -11.84 -12.89 4.90
C HIS A 211 -10.91 -12.71 3.70
N PHE A 212 -9.64 -13.10 3.81
CA PHE A 212 -8.63 -12.90 2.77
C PHE A 212 -7.70 -14.09 2.66
N ASP A 213 -7.33 -14.46 1.44
CA ASP A 213 -6.11 -15.22 1.19
C ASP A 213 -4.91 -14.27 1.03
N LEU A 214 -3.71 -14.84 1.04
CA LEU A 214 -2.45 -14.12 0.97
C LEU A 214 -1.55 -14.75 -0.09
N ALA A 215 -1.05 -13.93 -1.04
CA ALA A 215 -0.03 -14.39 -1.96
C ALA A 215 1.24 -14.79 -1.18
N THR A 216 1.74 -16.01 -1.41
CA THR A 216 2.97 -16.50 -0.76
C THR A 216 4.11 -16.63 -1.77
N LEU A 217 5.18 -17.36 -1.40
CA LEU A 217 6.47 -17.34 -2.13
C LEU A 217 6.42 -17.97 -3.52
N GLU A 218 5.28 -18.57 -3.91
CA GLU A 218 4.98 -19.03 -5.26
C GLU A 218 4.68 -17.91 -6.25
N ASP A 219 4.33 -16.71 -5.75
CA ASP A 219 4.00 -15.58 -6.61
C ASP A 219 5.26 -15.08 -7.36
N SER A 220 5.08 -14.74 -8.64
CA SER A 220 6.14 -14.23 -9.52
C SER A 220 6.69 -12.86 -9.10
N ASP A 221 6.07 -12.20 -8.12
CA ASP A 221 6.57 -10.99 -7.49
C ASP A 221 7.62 -11.27 -6.40
N PHE A 222 8.01 -12.52 -6.14
CA PHE A 222 9.17 -12.86 -5.32
C PHE A 222 10.38 -13.27 -6.17
N TYR A 223 11.58 -12.91 -5.71
CA TYR A 223 12.81 -13.59 -6.14
C TYR A 223 12.79 -15.06 -5.67
N PRO A 224 13.55 -15.97 -6.31
CA PRO A 224 13.61 -17.37 -5.89
C PRO A 224 14.06 -17.62 -4.44
N ASP A 225 14.72 -16.64 -3.80
CA ASP A 225 15.10 -16.69 -2.39
C ASP A 225 14.06 -16.05 -1.44
N GLY A 226 12.90 -15.68 -1.97
CA GLY A 226 11.76 -15.11 -1.24
C GLY A 226 11.90 -13.62 -0.88
N ARG A 227 12.83 -12.89 -1.51
CA ARG A 227 12.91 -11.42 -1.40
C ARG A 227 11.91 -10.74 -2.34
N ASP A 228 11.52 -9.51 -2.01
CA ASP A 228 10.58 -8.75 -2.83
C ASP A 228 11.18 -8.38 -4.19
N LEU A 229 10.47 -8.77 -5.27
CA LEU A 229 10.76 -8.41 -6.66
C LEU A 229 9.70 -7.46 -7.24
N GLY A 230 8.43 -7.62 -6.86
CA GLY A 230 7.30 -6.83 -7.34
C GLY A 230 6.47 -6.22 -6.23
N GLU A 231 5.14 -6.26 -6.37
CA GLU A 231 4.22 -5.59 -5.45
C GLU A 231 3.68 -6.52 -4.35
N ASN A 232 4.56 -7.04 -3.49
CA ASN A 232 4.17 -7.97 -2.41
C ASN A 232 3.67 -7.31 -1.12
N PHE A 233 3.90 -6.00 -0.98
CA PHE A 233 3.71 -5.25 0.26
C PHE A 233 4.56 -5.82 1.39
N THR A 234 4.02 -6.04 2.60
CA THR A 234 4.84 -6.37 3.78
C THR A 234 4.34 -7.57 4.57
N PHE A 235 3.06 -7.93 4.50
CA PHE A 235 2.49 -8.93 5.40
C PHE A 235 3.03 -10.35 5.18
N THR A 236 3.23 -10.78 3.93
CA THR A 236 3.79 -12.11 3.63
C THR A 236 5.18 -12.28 4.25
N THR A 237 6.09 -11.32 4.00
CA THR A 237 7.46 -11.37 4.55
C THR A 237 7.46 -11.16 6.07
N TRP A 238 6.58 -10.31 6.61
CA TRP A 238 6.35 -10.16 8.06
C TRP A 238 6.03 -11.49 8.73
N ARG A 239 5.08 -12.27 8.19
CA ARG A 239 4.70 -13.58 8.77
C ARG A 239 5.83 -14.61 8.70
N LEU A 240 6.81 -14.44 7.80
CA LEU A 240 8.00 -15.29 7.73
C LEU A 240 9.07 -14.93 8.76
N SER A 241 9.04 -13.71 9.32
CA SER A 241 10.00 -13.22 10.29
C SER A 241 9.95 -14.03 11.60
N PRO A 242 11.10 -14.54 12.10
CA PRO A 242 11.18 -15.12 13.44
C PRO A 242 10.72 -14.15 14.54
N CYS A 243 10.92 -12.84 14.35
CA CYS A 243 10.51 -11.81 15.29
C CYS A 243 8.98 -11.77 15.42
N ALA A 244 8.28 -11.76 14.29
CA ALA A 244 6.81 -11.78 14.27
C ALA A 244 6.26 -13.12 14.79
N LYS A 245 6.85 -14.25 14.38
CA LYS A 245 6.48 -15.61 14.82
C LYS A 245 6.64 -15.83 16.33
N SER A 246 7.46 -15.02 17.00
CA SER A 246 7.57 -15.07 18.47
C SER A 246 6.28 -14.67 19.21
N GLY A 247 5.34 -14.01 18.52
CA GLY A 247 4.08 -13.52 19.09
C GLY A 247 4.23 -12.28 19.98
N LYS A 248 5.42 -11.64 20.00
CA LYS A 248 5.73 -10.50 20.87
C LYS A 248 5.88 -9.16 20.14
N LEU A 249 5.81 -9.16 18.81
CA LEU A 249 6.02 -7.98 17.98
C LEU A 249 4.77 -7.72 17.13
N ASP A 250 4.27 -6.48 17.17
CA ASP A 250 3.22 -6.00 16.28
C ASP A 250 3.69 -4.83 15.40
N CYS A 251 2.97 -4.54 14.31
CA CYS A 251 3.29 -3.44 13.39
C CYS A 251 3.38 -2.10 14.13
N VAL A 252 2.51 -1.91 15.12
CA VAL A 252 2.47 -0.67 15.89
C VAL A 252 3.61 -0.57 16.89
N HIS A 253 4.45 -1.58 17.14
CA HIS A 253 5.69 -1.38 17.89
C HIS A 253 6.60 -0.36 17.18
N CYS A 254 6.78 -0.52 15.87
CA CYS A 254 7.66 0.34 15.05
C CYS A 254 6.93 1.53 14.42
N HIS A 255 5.62 1.44 14.20
CA HIS A 255 4.83 2.44 13.50
C HIS A 255 3.78 3.13 14.37
N THR A 256 3.53 4.42 14.13
CA THR A 256 2.29 5.06 14.57
C THR A 256 1.10 4.46 13.82
N ALA A 257 -0.11 4.64 14.32
CA ALA A 257 -1.33 4.22 13.60
C ALA A 257 -1.48 4.88 12.22
N SER A 258 -0.83 6.03 12.00
CA SER A 258 -0.75 6.71 10.70
C SER A 258 0.37 6.22 9.79
N GLY A 259 1.06 5.13 10.16
CA GLY A 259 2.14 4.50 9.39
C GLY A 259 3.50 5.19 9.49
N ARG A 260 3.64 6.27 10.29
CA ARG A 260 4.93 6.95 10.50
C ARG A 260 5.85 6.10 11.36
N TYR A 261 7.14 6.19 11.13
CA TYR A 261 8.14 5.51 11.95
C TYR A 261 8.20 6.15 13.35
N ARG A 262 8.17 5.33 14.40
CA ARG A 262 8.37 5.78 15.79
C ARG A 262 9.83 6.02 16.12
N PHE A 263 10.72 5.29 15.45
CA PHE A 263 12.15 5.32 15.67
C PHE A 263 12.83 5.78 14.38
N THR A 264 13.51 6.93 14.43
CA THR A 264 14.16 7.55 13.26
C THR A 264 15.52 8.14 13.63
N GLY A 265 16.35 8.41 12.63
CA GLY A 265 17.69 8.98 12.85
C GLY A 265 18.53 8.07 13.74
N ASP A 266 19.16 8.66 14.75
CA ASP A 266 20.05 7.93 15.69
C ASP A 266 19.28 6.97 16.60
N GLN A 267 17.97 7.12 16.72
CA GLN A 267 17.11 6.24 17.51
C GLN A 267 16.62 5.02 16.71
N ALA A 268 16.95 4.88 15.42
CA ALA A 268 16.43 3.81 14.57
C ALA A 268 16.61 2.41 15.17
N ASN A 269 17.74 2.16 15.84
CA ASN A 269 18.05 0.85 16.45
C ASN A 269 17.16 0.52 17.67
N GLN A 270 16.47 1.51 18.26
CA GLN A 270 15.52 1.27 19.35
C GLN A 270 14.30 0.47 18.90
N SER A 271 14.00 0.43 17.59
CA SER A 271 12.98 -0.46 17.02
C SER A 271 13.25 -1.96 17.24
N CYS A 272 14.50 -2.31 17.56
CA CYS A 272 14.95 -3.68 17.78
C CYS A 272 14.92 -4.06 19.27
N LEU A 273 14.62 -3.11 20.16
CA LEU A 273 14.51 -3.33 21.59
C LEU A 273 13.10 -3.79 21.97
N PRO A 274 12.95 -4.54 23.08
CA PRO A 274 14.02 -4.99 23.99
C PRO A 274 14.74 -6.27 23.51
N CYS A 275 14.29 -6.89 22.42
CA CYS A 275 14.72 -8.23 22.04
C CYS A 275 16.22 -8.34 21.69
N HIS A 276 16.80 -7.30 21.10
CA HIS A 276 18.20 -7.28 20.64
C HIS A 276 19.11 -6.34 21.46
N GLU A 277 18.87 -6.21 22.76
CA GLU A 277 19.59 -5.24 23.63
C GLU A 277 21.11 -5.27 23.47
N LYS A 278 21.74 -6.44 23.45
CA LYS A 278 23.19 -6.59 23.27
C LYS A 278 23.69 -5.97 21.98
N ASN A 279 23.03 -6.27 20.85
CA ASN A 279 23.44 -5.77 19.54
C ASN A 279 23.14 -4.27 19.38
N VAL A 280 22.06 -3.78 20.00
CA VAL A 280 21.73 -2.35 19.97
C VAL A 280 22.77 -1.54 20.77
N LYS A 281 23.23 -2.04 21.91
CA LYS A 281 24.29 -1.39 22.72
C LYS A 281 25.65 -1.37 22.04
N ASP A 282 25.95 -2.36 21.19
CA ASP A 282 27.23 -2.49 20.50
C ASP A 282 27.04 -2.73 18.99
N ALA A 283 26.31 -1.81 18.35
CA ALA A 283 25.91 -1.92 16.95
C ALA A 283 27.12 -1.90 16.00
N ALA A 284 28.19 -1.16 16.33
CA ALA A 284 29.40 -1.12 15.52
C ALA A 284 30.11 -2.47 15.46
N SER A 285 30.23 -3.18 16.58
CA SER A 285 30.83 -4.52 16.59
C SER A 285 29.99 -5.55 15.86
N HIS A 286 28.66 -5.44 15.93
CA HIS A 286 27.75 -6.33 15.21
C HIS A 286 27.77 -6.07 13.69
N SER A 287 27.57 -4.81 13.28
CA SER A 287 27.48 -4.41 11.87
C SER A 287 28.83 -4.38 11.16
N ARG A 288 29.93 -4.24 11.91
CA ARG A 288 31.29 -3.98 11.39
C ARG A 288 31.40 -2.67 10.60
N HIS A 289 30.41 -1.78 10.73
CA HIS A 289 30.46 -0.41 10.21
C HIS A 289 30.83 0.58 11.32
N LYS A 290 31.25 1.78 10.92
CA LYS A 290 31.47 2.88 11.88
C LYS A 290 30.19 3.16 12.66
N ALA A 291 30.32 3.44 13.96
CA ALA A 291 29.18 3.58 14.87
C ALA A 291 28.18 4.65 14.43
N ASP A 292 28.66 5.72 13.81
CA ASP A 292 27.91 6.88 13.32
C ASP A 292 27.45 6.77 11.85
N GLY A 293 27.83 5.70 11.15
CA GLY A 293 27.47 5.50 9.74
C GLY A 293 26.10 4.86 9.54
N ASP A 294 25.47 5.08 8.39
CA ASP A 294 24.16 4.46 8.10
C ASP A 294 24.19 2.91 8.15
N GLY A 295 25.34 2.29 7.88
CA GLY A 295 25.54 0.84 7.99
C GLY A 295 25.46 0.29 9.42
N SER A 296 25.53 1.12 10.47
CA SER A 296 25.32 0.70 11.86
C SER A 296 23.84 0.71 12.28
N LYS A 297 22.94 1.19 11.40
CA LYS A 297 21.49 1.14 11.63
C LYS A 297 20.96 -0.25 11.26
N CYS A 298 20.35 -0.96 12.19
CA CYS A 298 19.87 -2.33 12.00
C CYS A 298 18.95 -2.46 10.77
N VAL A 299 18.05 -1.48 10.59
CA VAL A 299 17.10 -1.43 9.47
C VAL A 299 17.79 -1.28 8.11
N ALA A 300 19.01 -0.74 8.03
CA ALA A 300 19.74 -0.62 6.77
C ALA A 300 20.09 -2.00 6.20
N CYS A 301 20.44 -2.96 7.07
CA CYS A 301 20.81 -4.32 6.66
C CYS A 301 19.65 -5.32 6.71
N HIS A 302 18.81 -5.22 7.74
CA HIS A 302 17.74 -6.20 7.99
C HIS A 302 16.41 -5.84 7.34
N MET A 303 16.19 -4.57 6.99
CA MET A 303 14.94 -4.10 6.36
C MET A 303 15.26 -3.20 5.16
N PRO A 304 16.12 -3.65 4.21
CA PRO A 304 16.53 -2.82 3.09
C PRO A 304 15.32 -2.39 2.26
N MET A 305 15.39 -1.17 1.70
CA MET A 305 14.34 -0.64 0.85
C MET A 305 14.57 -1.01 -0.61
N THR A 306 13.56 -1.58 -1.25
CA THR A 306 13.49 -1.76 -2.70
C THR A 306 12.49 -0.77 -3.30
N GLU A 307 12.57 -0.57 -4.62
CA GLU A 307 11.60 0.21 -5.37
C GLU A 307 10.97 -0.63 -6.47
N PHE A 308 9.64 -0.68 -6.48
CA PHE A 308 8.85 -1.24 -7.57
C PHE A 308 7.71 -0.28 -7.89
N ALA A 309 7.35 -0.14 -9.18
CA ALA A 309 6.27 0.74 -9.61
C ALA A 309 6.34 2.18 -9.03
N ARG A 310 7.57 2.75 -8.92
CA ARG A 310 7.86 4.07 -8.30
C ARG A 310 7.49 4.17 -6.81
N MET A 311 7.25 3.04 -6.14
CA MET A 311 6.96 2.97 -4.72
C MET A 311 8.12 2.30 -3.99
N ARG A 312 8.66 3.00 -2.97
CA ARG A 312 9.70 2.46 -2.09
C ARG A 312 9.07 1.73 -0.92
N ARG A 313 9.56 0.52 -0.64
CA ARG A 313 9.06 -0.36 0.43
C ARG A 313 10.25 -1.01 1.12
N SER A 314 10.19 -1.16 2.44
CA SER A 314 11.20 -1.90 3.19
C SER A 314 10.81 -3.37 3.30
N ASP A 315 11.79 -4.25 3.18
CA ASP A 315 11.61 -5.66 3.51
C ASP A 315 11.20 -5.80 4.99
N HIS A 316 10.22 -6.68 5.24
CA HIS A 316 9.74 -7.00 6.59
C HIS A 316 10.00 -8.46 6.97
N SER A 317 10.86 -9.17 6.23
CA SER A 317 11.36 -10.48 6.67
C SER A 317 12.40 -10.37 7.79
N MET A 318 13.04 -9.19 7.94
CA MET A 318 14.09 -8.88 8.93
C MET A 318 15.32 -9.78 8.83
N ARG A 319 15.50 -10.45 7.68
CA ARG A 319 16.60 -11.39 7.45
C ARG A 319 17.91 -10.62 7.26
N PRO A 320 19.05 -11.18 7.70
CA PRO A 320 20.35 -10.59 7.38
C PRO A 320 20.61 -10.61 5.85
N PRO A 321 21.50 -9.74 5.36
CA PRO A 321 21.99 -9.83 3.99
C PRO A 321 22.57 -11.23 3.71
N ALA A 322 22.24 -11.80 2.55
CA ALA A 322 22.70 -13.13 2.16
C ALA A 322 23.41 -13.08 0.79
N PRO A 323 24.70 -12.67 0.73
CA PRO A 323 25.42 -12.52 -0.54
C PRO A 323 25.45 -13.79 -1.39
N ALA A 324 25.49 -14.98 -0.78
CA ALA A 324 25.42 -16.24 -1.51
C ALA A 324 24.12 -16.40 -2.31
N ALA A 325 22.98 -15.96 -1.75
CA ALA A 325 21.69 -15.98 -2.45
C ALA A 325 21.67 -14.97 -3.61
N THR A 326 22.23 -13.77 -3.39
CA THR A 326 22.40 -12.76 -4.44
C THR A 326 23.24 -13.27 -5.61
N LEU A 327 24.34 -13.99 -5.34
CA LEU A 327 25.17 -14.56 -6.40
C LEU A 327 24.42 -15.62 -7.21
N ALA A 328 23.65 -16.47 -6.54
CA ALA A 328 22.89 -17.56 -7.14
C ALA A 328 21.64 -17.09 -7.93
N PHE A 329 20.85 -16.20 -7.33
CA PHE A 329 19.51 -15.84 -7.82
C PHE A 329 19.41 -14.42 -8.37
N LYS A 330 20.50 -13.64 -8.31
CA LYS A 330 20.56 -12.23 -8.71
C LYS A 330 19.58 -11.32 -7.95
N SER A 331 19.08 -11.78 -6.80
CA SER A 331 18.28 -10.98 -5.88
C SER A 331 19.14 -9.92 -5.20
N PRO A 332 18.64 -8.68 -5.04
CA PRO A 332 19.37 -7.66 -4.31
C PRO A 332 19.44 -7.96 -2.82
N ASN A 333 20.41 -7.37 -2.14
CA ASN A 333 20.51 -7.36 -0.69
C ASN A 333 20.96 -5.97 -0.21
N ALA A 334 20.99 -5.75 1.10
CA ALA A 334 21.32 -4.43 1.65
C ALA A 334 22.70 -3.88 1.26
N CYS A 335 23.65 -4.72 0.83
CA CYS A 335 25.00 -4.31 0.47
C CYS A 335 25.12 -3.80 -0.98
N ASN A 336 24.12 -4.04 -1.83
CA ASN A 336 24.16 -3.68 -3.26
C ASN A 336 22.92 -2.92 -3.76
N LEU A 337 22.08 -2.45 -2.84
CA LEU A 337 20.90 -1.62 -3.09
C LEU A 337 21.19 -0.12 -3.02
#